data_AF-A0A9D1S7K2-F1
#
_entry.id   AF-A0A9D1S7K2-F1
#
_cell.length_a   1.000
_cell.length_b   1.000
_cell.length_c   1.000
_cell.angle_alpha   90.00
_cell.angle_beta   90.00
_cell.angle_gamma   90.00
#
_symmetry.space_group_name_H-M   'P 1'
#
loop_
_entity.id
_entity.type
_entity.pdbx_description
1 polymer ?
#
loop_
_entity_poly.entity_id
_entity_poly.type
_entity_poly.pdbx_seq_one_letter_code
_entity_poly.pdbx_strand_id
1 'polypeptide(L)'
;MDGLKEVIEKGVETKVGFVYAIHPFMNNGINKNNFEEEIQYIIDKFEIFYDMGVRQFALLADDAWSETPLQVMTVNALQDWLDTKEGTYPLVFCPQAYSGYPSQSYFNQFRDGTSIVINGGMSFSTVNERTIKTDAVQKEGYEAYNMVDGKLDTYFASGTEGGYIEYAINKEAGLNPFTFTVIQNSETISNAKVEVKIYGSDDYVELGTLDKSICDFTLDPQTQTVRISWDAGEEFFIHEMFY
;
A
#
# COMPACT_ATOMS: atom_id res chain seq x y z
N MET A 1 -24.51 11.21 -11.88
CA MET A 1 -23.37 11.06 -10.96
C MET A 1 -23.83 10.98 -9.51
N ASP A 2 -24.90 11.68 -9.14
CA ASP A 2 -25.41 11.75 -7.76
C ASP A 2 -25.68 10.39 -7.09
N GLY A 3 -26.33 9.44 -7.79
CA GLY A 3 -26.57 8.10 -7.23
C GLY A 3 -25.31 7.25 -7.05
N LEU A 4 -24.24 7.53 -7.81
CA LEU A 4 -22.96 6.83 -7.65
C LEU A 4 -22.19 7.40 -6.46
N LYS A 5 -22.25 8.72 -6.27
CA LYS A 5 -21.68 9.40 -5.11
C LYS A 5 -22.28 8.89 -3.80
N GLU A 6 -23.60 8.71 -3.76
CA GLU A 6 -24.28 8.15 -2.57
C GLU A 6 -23.78 6.74 -2.24
N VAL A 7 -23.58 5.87 -3.24
CA VAL A 7 -23.06 4.51 -3.03
C VAL A 7 -21.62 4.54 -2.51
N ILE A 8 -20.78 5.42 -3.04
CA ILE A 8 -19.39 5.57 -2.60
C ILE A 8 -19.36 6.08 -1.15
N GLU A 9 -20.13 7.12 -0.83
CA GLU A 9 -20.27 7.65 0.52
C GLU A 9 -20.78 6.57 1.51
N LYS A 10 -21.78 5.76 1.11
CA LYS A 10 -22.25 4.62 1.91
C LYS A 10 -21.21 3.51 2.07
N GLY A 11 -20.39 3.26 1.05
CA GLY A 11 -19.27 2.32 1.15
C GLY A 11 -18.27 2.75 2.23
N VAL A 12 -17.94 4.05 2.26
CA VAL A 12 -17.12 4.65 3.32
C VAL A 12 -17.76 4.49 4.70
N GLU A 13 -19.05 4.86 4.86
CA GLU A 13 -19.77 4.73 6.13
C GLU A 13 -19.83 3.29 6.67
N THR A 14 -19.98 2.31 5.76
CA THR A 14 -20.18 0.90 6.09
C THR A 14 -18.89 0.08 6.09
N LYS A 15 -17.74 0.71 5.78
CA LYS A 15 -16.43 0.05 5.60
C LYS A 15 -16.43 -1.01 4.49
N VAL A 16 -17.32 -0.88 3.51
CA VAL A 16 -17.35 -1.68 2.29
C VAL A 16 -16.86 -0.79 1.15
N GLY A 17 -15.55 -0.75 0.95
CA GLY A 17 -14.90 0.13 -0.02
C GLY A 17 -15.39 -0.12 -1.45
N PHE A 18 -15.68 0.96 -2.17
CA PHE A 18 -15.97 0.89 -3.59
C PHE A 18 -14.67 0.89 -4.38
N VAL A 19 -14.49 -0.09 -5.27
CA VAL A 19 -13.35 -0.15 -6.19
C VAL A 19 -13.80 0.28 -7.58
N TYR A 20 -13.17 1.32 -8.14
CA TYR A 20 -13.43 1.69 -9.54
C TYR A 20 -12.52 0.88 -10.47
N ALA A 21 -13.13 0.10 -11.37
CA ALA A 21 -12.41 -0.73 -12.33
C ALA A 21 -12.56 -0.21 -13.77
N ILE A 22 -11.49 -0.28 -14.55
CA ILE A 22 -11.48 0.12 -15.97
C ILE A 22 -10.76 -0.93 -16.84
N HIS A 23 -11.26 -1.13 -18.07
CA HIS A 23 -10.64 -1.95 -19.11
C HIS A 23 -10.18 -1.05 -20.29
N PRO A 24 -8.96 -0.50 -20.27
CA PRO A 24 -8.49 0.44 -21.29
C PRO A 24 -7.78 -0.24 -22.47
N PHE A 25 -7.77 -1.58 -22.52
CA PHE A 25 -7.00 -2.35 -23.51
C PHE A 25 -7.86 -3.12 -24.52
N MET A 26 -9.17 -2.84 -24.56
CA MET A 26 -10.11 -3.45 -25.51
C MET A 26 -10.15 -2.64 -26.84
N ASN A 27 -11.22 -2.78 -27.62
CA ASN A 27 -11.40 -2.03 -28.87
C ASN A 27 -11.31 -0.52 -28.64
N ASN A 28 -10.51 0.18 -29.45
CA ASN A 28 -10.17 1.59 -29.29
C ASN A 28 -9.53 1.91 -27.92
N GLY A 29 -8.74 0.97 -27.39
CA GLY A 29 -7.98 1.17 -26.16
C GLY A 29 -6.80 2.14 -26.29
N ILE A 30 -6.11 2.35 -25.18
CA ILE A 30 -4.96 3.24 -25.07
C ILE A 30 -3.93 2.96 -26.17
N ASN A 31 -3.48 4.03 -26.84
CA ASN A 31 -2.54 3.92 -27.95
C ASN A 31 -1.12 4.22 -27.48
N LYS A 32 -0.23 3.22 -27.59
CA LYS A 32 1.20 3.36 -27.22
C LYS A 32 1.91 4.51 -27.95
N ASN A 33 1.51 4.82 -29.19
CA ASN A 33 2.15 5.87 -29.99
C ASN A 33 1.72 7.28 -29.55
N ASN A 34 0.66 7.39 -28.75
CA ASN A 34 0.17 8.66 -28.19
C ASN A 34 -0.06 8.54 -26.67
N PHE A 35 0.79 7.76 -26.01
CA PHE A 35 0.53 7.28 -24.64
C PHE A 35 0.24 8.40 -23.64
N GLU A 36 1.00 9.50 -23.68
CA GLU A 36 0.86 10.63 -22.73
C GLU A 36 -0.50 11.32 -22.81
N GLU A 37 -1.03 11.51 -24.00
CA GLU A 37 -2.38 12.11 -24.15
C GLU A 37 -3.46 11.10 -23.75
N GLU A 38 -3.28 9.83 -24.11
CA GLU A 38 -4.27 8.79 -23.88
C GLU A 38 -4.37 8.38 -22.39
N ILE A 39 -3.24 8.33 -21.68
CA ILE A 39 -3.22 8.03 -20.24
C ILE A 39 -3.89 9.13 -19.44
N GLN A 40 -3.81 10.38 -19.90
CA GLN A 40 -4.46 11.52 -19.23
C GLN A 40 -5.98 11.36 -19.18
N TYR A 41 -6.63 10.81 -20.20
CA TYR A 41 -8.07 10.53 -20.14
C TYR A 41 -8.43 9.52 -19.04
N ILE A 42 -7.56 8.55 -18.77
CA ILE A 42 -7.75 7.58 -17.70
C ILE A 42 -7.53 8.25 -16.34
N ILE A 43 -6.47 9.07 -16.21
CA ILE A 43 -6.18 9.84 -15.01
C ILE A 43 -7.34 10.79 -14.68
N ASP A 44 -7.82 11.58 -15.65
CA ASP A 44 -8.96 12.49 -15.47
C ASP A 44 -10.21 11.73 -15.01
N LYS A 45 -10.41 10.51 -15.52
CA LYS A 45 -11.50 9.64 -15.08
C LYS A 45 -11.29 9.22 -13.62
N PHE A 46 -10.08 8.79 -13.26
CA PHE A 46 -9.75 8.38 -11.90
C PHE A 46 -9.88 9.54 -10.90
N GLU A 47 -9.48 10.76 -11.28
CA GLU A 47 -9.67 11.98 -10.47
C GLU A 47 -11.14 12.21 -10.13
N ILE A 48 -12.03 12.10 -11.10
CA ILE A 48 -13.48 12.24 -10.87
C ILE A 48 -13.96 11.27 -9.79
N PHE A 49 -13.48 10.02 -9.80
CA PHE A 49 -13.85 9.01 -8.80
C PHE A 49 -13.17 9.23 -7.45
N TYR A 50 -11.92 9.67 -7.47
CA TYR A 50 -11.18 10.05 -6.26
C TYR A 50 -11.89 11.18 -5.52
N ASP A 51 -12.32 12.22 -6.24
CA ASP A 51 -13.10 13.34 -5.70
C ASP A 51 -14.47 12.92 -5.16
N MET A 52 -15.02 11.80 -5.66
CA MET A 52 -16.25 11.21 -5.13
C MET A 52 -16.04 10.34 -3.88
N GLY A 53 -14.79 10.07 -3.49
CA GLY A 53 -14.45 9.26 -2.30
C GLY A 53 -13.89 7.86 -2.61
N VAL A 54 -13.66 7.52 -3.87
CA VAL A 54 -13.00 6.24 -4.20
C VAL A 54 -11.53 6.29 -3.78
N ARG A 55 -11.07 5.23 -3.11
CA ARG A 55 -9.68 5.08 -2.64
C ARG A 55 -8.95 3.89 -3.22
N GLN A 56 -9.63 2.98 -3.90
CA GLN A 56 -9.02 1.83 -4.55
C GLN A 56 -9.46 1.76 -6.01
N PHE A 57 -8.50 1.53 -6.90
CA PHE A 57 -8.68 1.51 -8.34
C PHE A 57 -8.20 0.18 -8.91
N ALA A 58 -8.84 -0.27 -10.00
CA ALA A 58 -8.50 -1.50 -10.68
C ALA A 58 -8.30 -1.28 -12.19
N LEU A 59 -7.22 -1.83 -12.71
CA LEU A 59 -6.88 -1.85 -14.13
C LEU A 59 -7.00 -3.28 -14.65
N LEU A 60 -7.87 -3.50 -15.63
CA LEU A 60 -8.24 -4.83 -16.10
C LEU A 60 -7.79 -5.05 -17.55
N ALA A 61 -6.99 -6.11 -17.75
CA ALA A 61 -6.44 -6.52 -19.03
C ALA A 61 -6.80 -7.97 -19.39
N ASP A 62 -7.72 -8.60 -18.67
CA ASP A 62 -8.19 -9.98 -18.84
C ASP A 62 -8.58 -10.32 -20.28
N ASP A 63 -9.33 -9.44 -20.95
CA ASP A 63 -9.74 -9.60 -22.36
C ASP A 63 -8.97 -8.68 -23.33
N ALA A 64 -7.79 -8.20 -22.91
CA ALA A 64 -6.98 -7.30 -23.72
C ALA A 64 -6.38 -7.99 -24.95
N TRP A 65 -6.13 -7.22 -26.01
CA TRP A 65 -5.23 -7.57 -27.12
C TRP A 65 -3.96 -6.72 -27.15
N SER A 66 -3.64 -6.06 -26.04
CA SER A 66 -2.49 -5.17 -25.90
C SER A 66 -1.18 -5.92 -25.70
N GLU A 67 -0.07 -5.31 -26.12
CA GLU A 67 1.26 -5.82 -25.82
C GLU A 67 1.61 -5.59 -24.34
N THR A 68 2.40 -6.49 -23.74
CA THR A 68 2.91 -6.35 -22.36
C THR A 68 3.52 -4.98 -22.05
N PRO A 69 4.39 -4.38 -22.90
CA PRO A 69 4.98 -3.08 -22.59
C PRO A 69 3.95 -1.96 -22.42
N LEU A 70 2.83 -2.01 -23.16
CA LEU A 70 1.76 -1.02 -23.02
C LEU A 70 1.05 -1.17 -21.67
N GLN A 71 0.79 -2.40 -21.23
CA GLN A 71 0.20 -2.67 -19.91
C GLN A 71 1.13 -2.17 -18.79
N VAL A 72 2.44 -2.44 -18.89
CA VAL A 72 3.44 -1.97 -17.93
C VAL A 72 3.49 -0.44 -17.86
N MET A 73 3.52 0.25 -19.01
CA MET A 73 3.49 1.71 -19.05
C MET A 73 2.24 2.27 -18.38
N THR A 74 1.05 1.71 -18.67
CA THR A 74 -0.21 2.13 -18.06
C THR A 74 -0.23 1.90 -16.56
N VAL A 75 0.21 0.72 -16.08
CA VAL A 75 0.30 0.41 -14.64
C VAL A 75 1.20 1.41 -13.94
N ASN A 76 2.41 1.64 -14.46
CA ASN A 76 3.37 2.55 -13.84
C ASN A 76 2.84 3.99 -13.79
N ALA A 77 2.24 4.50 -14.87
CA ALA A 77 1.70 5.85 -14.91
C ALA A 77 0.52 6.05 -13.94
N LEU A 78 -0.36 5.04 -13.81
CA LEU A 78 -1.45 5.10 -12.82
C LEU A 78 -0.93 4.97 -11.39
N GLN A 79 0.14 4.20 -11.17
CA GLN A 79 0.81 4.13 -9.89
C GLN A 79 1.45 5.48 -9.54
N ASP A 80 2.13 6.14 -10.48
CA ASP A 80 2.69 7.48 -10.29
C ASP A 80 1.60 8.50 -9.96
N TRP A 81 0.46 8.45 -10.63
CA TRP A 81 -0.70 9.27 -10.27
C TRP A 81 -1.18 8.96 -8.84
N LEU A 82 -1.36 7.68 -8.50
CA LEU A 82 -1.75 7.26 -7.16
C LEU A 82 -0.71 7.72 -6.10
N ASP A 83 0.58 7.83 -6.43
CA ASP A 83 1.65 8.27 -5.50
C ASP A 83 1.41 9.72 -5.08
N THR A 84 0.73 10.51 -5.92
CA THR A 84 0.36 11.91 -5.64
C THR A 84 -0.91 12.04 -4.79
N LYS A 85 -1.60 10.94 -4.50
CA LYS A 85 -2.93 10.93 -3.85
C LYS A 85 -2.87 10.34 -2.45
N GLU A 86 -3.42 11.07 -1.49
CA GLU A 86 -3.50 10.63 -0.11
C GLU A 86 -4.59 9.57 0.10
N GLY A 87 -4.38 8.67 1.06
CA GLY A 87 -5.38 7.69 1.48
C GLY A 87 -5.76 6.66 0.42
N THR A 88 -4.92 6.44 -0.60
CA THR A 88 -5.18 5.46 -1.66
C THR A 88 -4.60 4.09 -1.33
N TYR A 89 -5.32 3.04 -1.72
CA TYR A 89 -4.83 1.67 -1.71
C TYR A 89 -4.04 1.38 -3.00
N PRO A 90 -3.14 0.37 -2.99
CA PRO A 90 -2.44 -0.06 -4.18
C PRO A 90 -3.38 -0.34 -5.37
N LEU A 91 -2.92 -0.01 -6.58
CA LEU A 91 -3.63 -0.32 -7.81
C LEU A 91 -3.83 -1.83 -7.91
N VAL A 92 -5.07 -2.27 -8.10
CA VAL A 92 -5.37 -3.67 -8.43
C VAL A 92 -5.16 -3.87 -9.92
N PHE A 93 -4.33 -4.82 -10.33
CA PHE A 93 -4.13 -5.15 -11.74
C PHE A 93 -4.55 -6.59 -12.05
N CYS A 94 -5.41 -6.75 -13.07
CA CYS A 94 -5.74 -8.06 -13.63
C CYS A 94 -5.05 -8.21 -15.00
N PRO A 95 -4.08 -9.13 -15.15
CA PRO A 95 -3.34 -9.31 -16.39
C PRO A 95 -4.15 -10.05 -17.46
N GLN A 96 -3.71 -9.97 -18.72
CA GLN A 96 -4.28 -10.76 -19.83
C GLN A 96 -4.19 -12.27 -19.61
N ALA A 97 -3.10 -12.73 -18.99
CA ALA A 97 -2.92 -14.14 -18.66
C ALA A 97 -3.51 -14.50 -17.28
N TYR A 98 -4.71 -13.99 -16.96
CA TYR A 98 -5.38 -14.20 -15.67
C TYR A 98 -5.76 -15.67 -15.38
N SER A 99 -5.98 -16.48 -16.41
CA SER A 99 -6.27 -17.92 -16.28
C SER A 99 -5.00 -18.80 -16.23
N GLY A 100 -3.81 -18.19 -16.35
CA GLY A 100 -2.52 -18.86 -16.26
C GLY A 100 -1.65 -18.31 -15.13
N TYR A 101 -0.36 -18.67 -15.16
CA TYR A 101 0.65 -18.11 -14.26
C TYR A 101 1.59 -17.23 -15.10
N PRO A 102 1.41 -15.90 -15.13
CA PRO A 102 2.40 -15.01 -15.74
C PRO A 102 3.75 -15.25 -15.07
N SER A 103 4.84 -15.23 -15.84
CA SER A 103 6.17 -15.50 -15.29
C SER A 103 6.61 -14.39 -14.33
N GLN A 104 7.50 -14.69 -13.38
CA GLN A 104 8.12 -13.66 -12.54
C GLN A 104 8.73 -12.50 -13.35
N SER A 105 9.30 -12.80 -14.52
CA SER A 105 9.84 -11.79 -15.45
C SER A 105 8.80 -10.83 -16.03
N TYR A 106 7.52 -11.23 -16.08
CA TYR A 106 6.42 -10.33 -16.43
C TYR A 106 6.17 -9.33 -15.29
N PHE A 107 6.18 -9.81 -14.05
CA PHE A 107 5.96 -8.96 -12.87
C PHE A 107 7.13 -8.02 -12.56
N ASN A 108 8.38 -8.45 -12.79
CA ASN A 108 9.58 -7.63 -12.56
C ASN A 108 9.68 -6.38 -13.46
N GLN A 109 8.76 -6.20 -14.41
CA GLN A 109 8.69 -5.01 -15.27
C GLN A 109 7.85 -3.88 -14.65
N PHE A 110 7.01 -4.18 -13.66
CA PHE A 110 6.25 -3.17 -12.94
C PHE A 110 7.14 -2.47 -11.91
N ARG A 111 6.86 -1.19 -11.66
CA ARG A 111 7.54 -0.42 -10.62
C ARG A 111 7.26 -1.02 -9.25
N ASP A 112 8.19 -0.87 -8.32
CA ASP A 112 7.95 -1.08 -6.89
C ASP A 112 6.72 -0.27 -6.44
N GLY A 113 5.77 -0.91 -5.75
CA GLY A 113 4.51 -0.28 -5.34
C GLY A 113 3.25 -0.90 -5.94
N THR A 114 3.38 -1.79 -6.91
CA THR A 114 2.26 -2.37 -7.66
C THR A 114 1.72 -3.61 -6.95
N SER A 115 0.42 -3.63 -6.60
CA SER A 115 -0.23 -4.81 -6.02
C SER A 115 -1.07 -5.54 -7.06
N ILE A 116 -0.57 -6.66 -7.56
CA ILE A 116 -1.25 -7.44 -8.58
C ILE A 116 -2.03 -8.55 -7.89
N VAL A 117 -3.35 -8.56 -8.10
CA VAL A 117 -4.24 -9.59 -7.54
C VAL A 117 -4.77 -10.43 -8.69
N ILE A 118 -4.34 -11.68 -8.75
CA ILE A 118 -4.78 -12.65 -9.76
C ILE A 118 -5.77 -13.62 -9.10
N ASN A 119 -7.01 -13.64 -9.61
CA ASN A 119 -8.08 -14.54 -9.19
C ASN A 119 -8.39 -14.56 -7.68
N GLY A 120 -8.14 -13.45 -6.98
CA GLY A 120 -8.41 -13.34 -5.53
C GLY A 120 -7.60 -14.31 -4.66
N GLY A 121 -6.53 -14.92 -5.18
CA GLY A 121 -5.75 -15.93 -4.46
C GLY A 121 -4.22 -15.88 -4.66
N MET A 122 -3.73 -15.28 -5.76
CA MET A 122 -2.30 -14.98 -5.93
C MET A 122 -2.08 -13.48 -5.92
N SER A 123 -1.42 -13.00 -4.87
CA SER A 123 -0.96 -11.61 -4.75
C SER A 123 0.52 -11.55 -5.10
N PHE A 124 0.86 -10.80 -6.15
CA PHE A 124 2.22 -10.34 -6.39
C PHE A 124 2.27 -8.87 -6.03
N SER A 125 2.86 -8.53 -4.89
CA SER A 125 3.24 -7.15 -4.58
C SER A 125 4.67 -6.94 -5.03
N THR A 126 4.90 -6.04 -5.99
CA THR A 126 6.17 -5.33 -6.01
C THR A 126 6.09 -4.36 -4.84
N VAL A 127 7.06 -4.41 -3.92
CA VAL A 127 6.99 -3.85 -2.56
C VAL A 127 6.25 -2.51 -2.51
N ASN A 128 5.16 -2.40 -1.74
CA ASN A 128 4.52 -1.12 -1.49
C ASN A 128 5.37 -0.26 -0.55
N GLU A 129 6.36 0.42 -1.11
CA GLU A 129 7.16 1.44 -0.42
C GLU A 129 6.30 2.56 0.20
N ARG A 130 4.99 2.67 -0.13
CA ARG A 130 4.11 3.66 0.51
C ARG A 130 3.64 3.28 1.90
N THR A 131 3.63 2.00 2.26
CA THR A 131 3.19 1.62 3.62
C THR A 131 4.35 1.67 4.59
N ILE A 132 5.56 1.31 4.14
CA ILE A 132 6.73 1.24 5.01
C ILE A 132 7.93 1.91 4.35
N LYS A 133 8.51 2.89 5.05
CA LYS A 133 9.81 3.48 4.76
C LYS A 133 10.79 3.13 5.89
N THR A 134 12.01 2.75 5.53
CA THR A 134 13.04 2.40 6.52
C THR A 134 14.43 2.74 5.99
N ASP A 135 15.34 3.13 6.89
CA ASP A 135 16.77 3.23 6.62
C ASP A 135 17.57 2.03 7.16
N ALA A 136 16.88 1.07 7.77
CA ALA A 136 17.50 -0.10 8.37
C ALA A 136 18.10 -1.00 7.30
N VAL A 137 19.26 -1.57 7.62
CA VAL A 137 19.83 -2.68 6.86
C VAL A 137 18.89 -3.87 6.99
N GLN A 138 18.40 -4.41 5.87
CA GLN A 138 17.46 -5.52 5.85
C GLN A 138 18.19 -6.83 5.53
N LYS A 139 17.84 -7.91 6.22
CA LYS A 139 18.36 -9.24 5.89
C LYS A 139 17.61 -9.84 4.72
N GLU A 140 18.35 -10.52 3.84
CA GLU A 140 17.78 -11.26 2.70
C GLU A 140 16.75 -12.31 3.20
N GLY A 141 15.52 -12.22 2.71
CA GLY A 141 14.37 -13.04 3.11
C GLY A 141 13.58 -12.52 4.32
N TYR A 142 14.03 -11.42 4.96
CA TYR A 142 13.40 -10.83 6.15
C TYR A 142 13.19 -9.32 5.98
N GLU A 143 12.73 -8.93 4.80
CA GLU A 143 12.55 -7.53 4.42
C GLU A 143 11.30 -6.91 5.07
N ALA A 144 11.20 -5.57 4.98
CA ALA A 144 10.19 -4.78 5.68
C ALA A 144 8.75 -5.18 5.35
N TYR A 145 8.49 -5.74 4.16
CA TYR A 145 7.14 -6.18 3.76
C TYR A 145 6.59 -7.30 4.65
N ASN A 146 7.45 -8.09 5.30
CA ASN A 146 7.01 -9.16 6.21
C ASN A 146 6.27 -8.61 7.43
N MET A 147 6.39 -7.32 7.75
CA MET A 147 5.66 -6.72 8.88
C MET A 147 4.20 -6.40 8.55
N VAL A 148 3.75 -6.61 7.32
CA VAL A 148 2.42 -6.18 6.83
C VAL A 148 1.79 -7.19 5.88
N ASP A 149 2.34 -8.41 5.81
CA ASP A 149 1.92 -9.43 4.85
C ASP A 149 0.74 -10.27 5.38
N GLY A 150 0.29 -10.04 6.61
CA GLY A 150 -0.79 -10.75 7.26
C GLY A 150 -0.40 -12.13 7.80
N LYS A 151 0.90 -12.45 7.88
CA LYS A 151 1.42 -13.75 8.30
C LYS A 151 2.24 -13.63 9.57
N LEU A 152 1.80 -14.34 10.62
CA LEU A 152 2.50 -14.36 11.90
C LEU A 152 3.76 -15.25 11.92
N ASP A 153 4.00 -16.05 10.87
CA ASP A 153 5.14 -16.96 10.74
C ASP A 153 6.29 -16.39 9.88
N THR A 154 6.12 -15.19 9.32
CA THR A 154 7.19 -14.38 8.73
C THR A 154 7.56 -13.24 9.68
N TYR A 155 8.68 -12.55 9.41
CA TYR A 155 9.11 -11.39 10.18
C TYR A 155 10.11 -10.53 9.41
N PHE A 156 10.17 -9.25 9.76
CA PHE A 156 11.27 -8.36 9.42
C PHE A 156 12.45 -8.59 10.36
N ALA A 157 13.67 -8.52 9.83
CA ALA A 157 14.90 -8.53 10.62
C ALA A 157 15.89 -7.48 10.10
N SER A 158 16.34 -6.62 11.02
CA SER A 158 17.38 -5.64 10.71
C SER A 158 18.79 -6.23 10.81
N GLY A 159 19.79 -5.45 10.38
CA GLY A 159 21.17 -5.54 10.86
C GLY A 159 21.30 -5.10 12.33
N THR A 160 22.53 -4.93 12.78
CA THR A 160 22.86 -4.49 14.15
C THR A 160 22.93 -2.98 14.31
N GLU A 161 22.86 -2.24 13.21
CA GLU A 161 22.77 -0.80 13.18
C GLU A 161 21.41 -0.32 13.73
N GLY A 162 21.43 0.84 14.40
CA GLY A 162 20.19 1.53 14.75
C GLY A 162 19.50 2.02 13.48
N GLY A 163 18.18 2.18 13.56
CA GLY A 163 17.38 2.56 12.41
C GLY A 163 15.95 2.90 12.80
N TYR A 164 15.15 3.15 11.77
CA TYR A 164 13.72 3.37 11.95
C TYR A 164 12.88 2.66 10.90
N ILE A 165 11.62 2.47 11.24
CA ILE A 165 10.52 2.11 10.35
C ILE A 165 9.48 3.23 10.46
N GLU A 166 9.05 3.76 9.33
CA GLU A 166 7.90 4.66 9.19
C GLU A 166 6.78 3.91 8.49
N TYR A 167 5.69 3.70 9.22
CA TYR A 167 4.48 3.08 8.73
C TYR A 167 3.44 4.15 8.41
N ALA A 168 3.02 4.25 7.15
CA ALA A 168 2.01 5.22 6.72
C ALA A 168 0.59 4.74 7.09
N ILE A 169 -0.16 5.61 7.77
CA ILE A 169 -1.57 5.39 8.06
C ILE A 169 -2.38 5.86 6.85
N ASN A 170 -2.91 4.91 6.09
CA ASN A 170 -3.79 5.14 4.95
C ASN A 170 -5.25 4.94 5.38
N LYS A 171 -5.65 5.69 6.40
CA LYS A 171 -7.02 5.73 6.90
C LYS A 171 -7.65 7.05 6.53
N GLU A 172 -8.84 7.04 5.95
CA GLU A 172 -9.60 8.29 5.83
C GLU A 172 -9.80 8.89 7.22
N ALA A 173 -9.64 10.20 7.35
CA ALA A 173 -9.79 10.92 8.61
C ALA A 173 -11.17 10.65 9.21
N GLY A 174 -11.22 9.67 10.11
CA GLY A 174 -12.40 9.37 10.90
C GLY A 174 -12.56 10.39 12.01
N LEU A 175 -13.68 10.33 12.73
CA LEU A 175 -13.83 11.13 13.95
C LEU A 175 -13.35 10.39 15.21
N ASN A 176 -13.07 9.09 15.10
CA ASN A 176 -12.79 8.22 16.24
C ASN A 176 -11.35 7.70 16.25
N PRO A 177 -10.64 7.81 17.39
CA PRO A 177 -9.37 7.14 17.60
C PRO A 177 -9.43 5.65 17.31
N PHE A 178 -8.30 5.06 16.97
CA PHE A 178 -8.21 3.64 16.60
C PHE A 178 -6.91 3.02 17.07
N THR A 179 -6.86 1.70 17.13
CA THR A 179 -5.72 0.96 17.67
C THR A 179 -4.76 0.59 16.55
N PHE A 180 -3.49 0.90 16.72
CA PHE A 180 -2.38 0.33 15.95
C PHE A 180 -1.67 -0.71 16.81
N THR A 181 -1.52 -1.91 16.27
CA THR A 181 -0.95 -3.07 16.95
C THR A 181 0.39 -3.41 16.36
N VAL A 182 1.39 -3.67 17.21
CA VAL A 182 2.72 -4.18 16.82
C VAL A 182 2.97 -5.51 17.51
N ILE A 183 3.36 -6.52 16.73
CA ILE A 183 3.72 -7.85 17.21
C ILE A 183 5.22 -8.09 17.02
N GLN A 184 5.90 -8.46 18.11
CA GLN A 184 7.30 -8.88 18.14
C GLN A 184 7.45 -10.20 18.92
N ASN A 185 8.60 -10.85 18.78
CA ASN A 185 8.87 -12.10 19.49
C ASN A 185 8.94 -11.87 21.01
N SER A 186 8.22 -12.68 21.79
CA SER A 186 8.22 -12.60 23.26
C SER A 186 9.57 -12.89 23.92
N GLU A 187 10.48 -13.56 23.22
CA GLU A 187 11.84 -13.84 23.71
C GLU A 187 12.81 -12.67 23.49
N THR A 188 12.46 -11.73 22.60
CA THR A 188 13.33 -10.60 22.21
C THR A 188 12.51 -9.32 22.18
N ILE A 189 12.25 -8.76 23.37
CA ILE A 189 11.56 -7.47 23.51
C ILE A 189 12.52 -6.33 23.20
N SER A 190 12.22 -5.58 22.13
CA SER A 190 13.10 -4.53 21.61
C SER A 190 13.15 -3.27 22.49
N ASN A 191 12.05 -2.93 23.19
CA ASN A 191 11.86 -1.60 23.81
C ASN A 191 12.02 -0.43 22.82
N ALA A 192 11.86 -0.67 21.52
CA ALA A 192 11.97 0.36 20.50
C ALA A 192 10.93 1.46 20.73
N LYS A 193 11.30 2.70 20.45
CA LYS A 193 10.45 3.88 20.67
C LYS A 193 9.40 3.99 19.56
N VAL A 194 8.16 4.28 19.93
CA VAL A 194 7.03 4.48 19.02
C VAL A 194 6.57 5.94 19.08
N GLU A 195 6.57 6.60 17.93
CA GLU A 195 6.20 8.00 17.76
C GLU A 195 5.19 8.14 16.61
N VAL A 196 4.44 9.24 16.59
CA VAL A 196 3.50 9.54 15.51
C VAL A 196 3.63 10.95 14.99
N LYS A 197 3.29 11.13 13.72
CA LYS A 197 3.14 12.44 13.09
C LYS A 197 1.70 12.58 12.57
N ILE A 198 1.09 13.74 12.82
CA ILE A 198 -0.29 14.06 12.40
C ILE A 198 -0.32 15.05 11.23
N TYR A 199 -1.45 15.12 10.52
CA TYR A 199 -1.66 16.10 9.47
C TYR A 199 -1.41 17.55 9.93
N GLY A 200 -0.66 18.30 9.12
CA GLY A 200 -0.35 19.71 9.37
C GLY A 200 0.75 19.95 10.41
N SER A 201 1.44 18.90 10.87
CA SER A 201 2.62 18.99 11.73
C SER A 201 3.78 18.17 11.15
N ASP A 202 4.99 18.71 11.28
CA ASP A 202 6.23 17.99 10.97
C ASP A 202 6.85 17.31 12.20
N ASP A 203 6.27 17.54 13.38
CA ASP A 203 6.81 17.05 14.64
C ASP A 203 6.30 15.63 14.95
N TYR A 204 7.21 14.83 15.50
CA TYR A 204 6.88 13.53 16.07
C TYR A 204 6.47 13.64 17.54
N VAL A 205 5.40 12.95 17.91
CA VAL A 205 4.90 12.84 19.28
C VAL A 205 5.08 11.40 19.76
N GLU A 206 5.77 11.21 20.88
CA GLU A 206 5.98 9.89 21.46
C GLU A 206 4.69 9.30 22.03
N LEU A 207 4.43 8.03 21.69
CA LEU A 207 3.33 7.23 22.23
C LEU A 207 3.78 6.22 23.28
N GLY A 208 5.04 5.76 23.21
CA GLY A 208 5.61 4.84 24.17
C GLY A 208 6.72 3.97 23.56
N THR A 209 6.83 2.74 24.07
CA THR A 209 7.85 1.77 23.64
C THR A 209 7.26 0.40 23.39
N LEU A 210 7.93 -0.41 22.58
CA LEU A 210 7.59 -1.82 22.35
C LEU A 210 8.06 -2.69 23.53
N ASP A 211 7.36 -2.60 24.65
CA ASP A 211 7.71 -3.23 25.94
C ASP A 211 7.21 -4.67 26.12
N LYS A 212 6.40 -5.17 25.17
CA LYS A 212 5.75 -6.49 25.20
C LYS A 212 5.72 -7.12 23.82
N SER A 213 5.46 -8.43 23.76
CA SER A 213 5.30 -9.16 22.51
C SER A 213 4.16 -8.61 21.63
N ILE A 214 3.13 -8.04 22.25
CA ILE A 214 2.04 -7.34 21.56
C ILE A 214 1.87 -5.99 22.25
N CYS A 215 1.98 -4.92 21.46
CA CYS A 215 1.83 -3.55 21.94
C CYS A 215 0.72 -2.85 21.14
N ASP A 216 -0.27 -2.31 21.86
CA ASP A 216 -1.39 -1.57 21.30
C ASP A 216 -1.22 -0.08 21.58
N PHE A 217 -1.33 0.75 20.54
CA PHE A 217 -1.24 2.19 20.62
C PHE A 217 -2.55 2.82 20.11
N THR A 218 -3.11 3.75 20.86
CA THR A 218 -4.28 4.52 20.41
C THR A 218 -3.81 5.69 19.55
N LEU A 219 -4.21 5.70 18.28
CA LEU A 219 -3.86 6.71 17.29
C LEU A 219 -4.97 7.76 17.16
N ASP A 220 -4.55 9.01 16.97
CA ASP A 220 -5.44 10.10 16.59
C ASP A 220 -5.95 9.87 15.15
N PRO A 221 -7.20 10.22 14.81
CA PRO A 221 -7.69 10.08 13.45
C PRO A 221 -6.90 10.86 12.39
N GLN A 222 -6.12 11.87 12.81
CA GLN A 222 -5.25 12.66 11.94
C GLN A 222 -3.83 12.10 11.86
N THR A 223 -3.52 10.96 12.50
CA THR A 223 -2.19 10.33 12.37
C THR A 223 -1.94 9.96 10.91
N GLN A 224 -0.83 10.46 10.37
CA GLN A 224 -0.33 10.18 9.02
C GLN A 224 0.72 9.08 9.04
N THR A 225 1.56 9.05 10.08
CA THR A 225 2.71 8.14 10.15
C THR A 225 2.92 7.68 11.58
N VAL A 226 3.17 6.39 11.75
CA VAL A 226 3.74 5.80 12.96
C VAL A 226 5.22 5.53 12.68
N ARG A 227 6.12 6.02 13.52
CA ARG A 227 7.55 5.75 13.45
C ARG A 227 7.97 4.85 14.61
N ILE A 228 8.68 3.77 14.31
CA ILE A 228 9.32 2.90 15.29
C ILE A 228 10.84 3.07 15.12
N SER A 229 11.56 3.38 16.18
CA SER A 229 13.02 3.60 16.12
C SER A 229 13.75 2.86 17.22
N TRP A 230 14.95 2.37 16.90
CA TRP A 230 15.81 1.63 17.82
C TRP A 230 17.27 2.05 17.68
N ASP A 231 18.02 1.91 18.76
CA ASP A 231 19.44 2.19 18.79
C ASP A 231 20.27 1.01 18.24
N ALA A 232 21.51 1.28 17.87
CA ALA A 232 22.44 0.23 17.47
C ALA A 232 22.71 -0.77 18.60
N GLY A 233 22.83 -2.05 18.25
CA GLY A 233 23.04 -3.12 19.21
C GLY A 233 22.71 -4.48 18.61
N GLU A 234 21.69 -5.13 19.17
CA GLU A 234 21.17 -6.40 18.67
C GLU A 234 20.26 -6.18 17.45
N GLU A 235 19.98 -7.26 16.74
CA GLU A 235 19.02 -7.25 15.63
C GLU A 235 17.61 -6.91 16.14
N PHE A 236 16.89 -6.13 15.34
CA PHE A 236 15.51 -5.74 15.60
C PHE A 236 14.55 -6.56 14.74
N PHE A 237 13.47 -7.04 15.36
CA PHE A 237 12.50 -7.94 14.73
C PHE A 237 11.07 -7.49 14.96
N ILE A 238 10.26 -7.54 13.91
CA ILE A 238 8.81 -7.33 13.95
C ILE A 238 8.14 -8.41 13.12
N HIS A 239 7.14 -9.07 13.69
CA HIS A 239 6.34 -10.06 12.99
C HIS A 239 5.22 -9.40 12.18
N GLU A 240 4.49 -8.45 12.78
CA GLU A 240 3.31 -7.89 12.13
C GLU A 240 2.94 -6.52 12.72
N MET A 241 2.39 -5.64 11.88
CA MET A 241 1.85 -4.34 12.24
C MET A 241 0.53 -4.07 11.49
N PHE A 242 -0.51 -3.66 12.22
CA PHE A 242 -1.83 -3.41 11.63
C PHE A 242 -2.69 -2.45 12.45
N TYR A 243 -3.75 -1.90 11.84
CA TYR A 243 -4.70 -0.96 12.45
C TYR A 243 -6.12 -1.05 11.85
#